data_AF-A0A368DZA0-F1
#
_entry.id   AF-A0A368DZA0-F1
#
_cell.length_a   1.000
_cell.length_b   1.000
_cell.length_c   1.000
_cell.angle_alpha   90.00
_cell.angle_beta   90.00
_cell.angle_gamma   90.00
#
_symmetry.space_group_name_H-M   'P 1'
#
loop_
_entity.id
_entity.type
_entity.pdbx_description
1 polymer ?
#
loop_
_entity_poly.entity_id
_entity_poly.type
_entity_poly.pdbx_seq_one_letter_code
_entity_poly.pdbx_strand_id
1 'polypeptide(L)'
;MQNFSVLLKKYSVPFLFSVLGIVLIVVSLVTEQPFEFILASIIILICSIFLFLTVSGSVSNKITNMIGGVSLVLAAYAFYTALSSVGSSIQHNNDYALMKGLAIRNLKDVQTAQKEYEKKYDVFAADWNTIINFIENDSIADIVRKGSVPNRKITEKERDYLIPFGLYKKGQAIDNKMTDLEAYYLSKSDICPPELMTFKRDTVMVSFIETTFTKNRGYLTEREQNNYGEFDAKKLRYIPFTNDKVEWNIDTVMKPSGTDTVCFFRLEGILPIPVNEGAKADEIMALGSMLEFNLSGSWEDEETEQEIQIKK
;
A
#
# COMPACT_ATOMS: atom_id res chain seq x y z
N MET A 1 36.24 51.00 -29.83
CA MET A 1 35.66 49.67 -29.54
C MET A 1 36.06 49.10 -28.16
N GLN A 2 37.22 49.45 -27.57
CA GLN A 2 37.64 48.90 -26.25
C GLN A 2 36.68 49.21 -25.08
N ASN A 3 36.07 50.40 -25.03
CA ASN A 3 35.19 50.78 -23.91
C ASN A 3 33.85 50.02 -23.88
N PHE A 4 33.33 49.60 -25.04
CA PHE A 4 32.06 48.85 -25.11
C PHE A 4 32.21 47.43 -24.57
N SER A 5 33.32 46.76 -24.89
CA SER A 5 33.63 45.42 -24.36
C SER A 5 33.79 45.42 -22.84
N VAL A 6 34.41 46.47 -22.28
CA VAL A 6 34.57 46.63 -20.83
C VAL A 6 33.22 46.86 -20.14
N LEU A 7 32.37 47.72 -20.69
CA LEU A 7 31.02 47.97 -20.16
C LEU A 7 30.15 46.71 -20.23
N LEU A 8 30.18 45.99 -21.35
CA LEU A 8 29.41 44.76 -21.54
C LEU A 8 29.83 43.69 -20.53
N LYS A 9 31.13 43.50 -20.31
CA LYS A 9 31.62 42.58 -19.27
C LYS A 9 31.16 42.99 -17.88
N LYS A 10 31.22 44.29 -17.56
CA LYS A 10 30.87 44.84 -16.24
C LYS A 10 29.39 44.64 -15.89
N TYR A 11 28.49 44.86 -16.85
CA TYR A 11 27.04 44.85 -16.63
C TYR A 11 26.34 43.56 -17.07
N SER A 12 27.07 42.61 -17.68
CA SER A 12 26.51 41.34 -18.16
C SER A 12 25.76 40.55 -17.07
N VAL A 13 26.37 40.39 -15.90
CA VAL A 13 25.78 39.63 -14.78
C VAL A 13 24.53 40.32 -14.22
N PRO A 14 24.56 41.61 -13.81
CA PRO A 14 23.35 42.31 -13.39
C PRO A 14 22.22 42.25 -14.42
N PHE A 15 22.54 42.41 -15.71
CA PHE A 15 21.56 42.35 -16.80
C PHE A 15 20.89 40.98 -16.90
N LEU A 16 21.66 39.89 -16.83
CA LEU A 16 21.13 38.53 -16.93
C LEU A 16 20.19 38.21 -15.76
N PHE A 17 20.57 38.60 -14.54
CA PHE A 17 19.71 38.45 -13.35
C PHE A 17 18.45 39.33 -13.43
N SER A 18 18.52 40.50 -14.05
CA SER A 18 17.36 41.37 -14.28
C SER A 18 16.35 40.70 -15.21
N VAL A 19 16.82 40.19 -16.35
CA VAL A 19 16.00 39.47 -17.33
C VAL A 19 15.37 38.23 -16.69
N LEU A 20 16.17 37.44 -15.95
CA LEU A 20 15.67 36.26 -15.24
C LEU A 20 14.57 36.62 -14.23
N GLY A 21 14.80 37.64 -13.39
CA GLY A 21 13.82 38.08 -12.40
C GLY A 21 12.51 38.53 -13.03
N ILE A 22 12.58 39.30 -14.14
CA ILE A 22 11.39 39.73 -14.88
C ILE A 22 10.64 38.52 -15.47
N VAL A 23 11.36 37.57 -16.08
CA VAL A 23 10.74 36.35 -16.62
C VAL A 23 10.04 35.54 -15.52
N LEU A 24 10.67 35.37 -14.36
CA LEU A 24 10.08 34.64 -13.24
C LEU A 24 8.83 35.33 -12.67
N ILE A 25 8.79 36.66 -12.63
CA ILE A 25 7.58 37.43 -12.26
C ILE A 25 6.48 37.23 -13.30
N VAL A 26 6.81 37.25 -14.59
CA VAL A 26 5.81 37.01 -15.64
C VAL A 26 5.26 35.59 -15.53
N VAL A 27 6.11 34.59 -15.32
CA VAL A 27 5.68 33.20 -15.12
C VAL A 27 4.80 33.09 -13.89
N SER A 28 5.18 33.69 -12.76
CA SER A 28 4.41 33.60 -11.51
C SER A 28 3.01 34.20 -11.63
N LEU A 29 2.85 35.29 -12.38
CA LEU A 29 1.56 35.94 -12.65
C LEU A 29 0.68 35.14 -13.62
N VAL A 30 1.28 34.38 -14.55
CA VAL A 30 0.54 33.59 -15.54
C VAL A 30 0.13 32.22 -15.01
N THR A 31 0.94 31.60 -14.13
CA THR A 31 0.74 30.22 -13.67
C THR A 31 0.29 30.09 -12.21
N GLU A 32 -0.27 31.16 -11.62
CA GLU A 32 -0.83 31.22 -10.25
C GLU A 32 0.03 30.48 -9.21
N GLN A 33 1.34 30.76 -9.22
CA GLN A 33 2.31 30.08 -8.37
C GLN A 33 2.16 30.48 -6.89
N PRO A 34 2.62 29.63 -5.95
CA PRO A 34 2.57 29.91 -4.52
C PRO A 34 3.32 31.20 -4.15
N PHE A 35 2.92 31.82 -3.05
CA PHE A 35 3.42 33.13 -2.59
C PHE A 35 4.95 33.18 -2.46
N GLU A 36 5.57 32.08 -2.04
CA GLU A 36 7.01 31.92 -1.89
C GLU A 36 7.75 32.09 -3.22
N PHE A 37 7.17 31.64 -4.33
CA PHE A 37 7.75 31.77 -5.66
C PHE A 37 7.71 33.22 -6.15
N ILE A 38 6.59 33.92 -5.89
CA ILE A 38 6.46 35.36 -6.18
C ILE A 38 7.51 36.15 -5.37
N LEU A 39 7.62 35.86 -4.07
CA LEU A 39 8.57 36.50 -3.18
C LEU A 39 10.03 36.28 -3.63
N ALA A 40 10.39 35.06 -4.02
CA ALA A 40 11.71 34.76 -4.57
C ALA A 40 12.02 35.54 -5.86
N SER A 41 11.05 35.63 -6.77
CA SER A 41 11.20 36.37 -8.04
C SER A 41 11.47 37.86 -7.82
N ILE A 42 10.81 38.48 -6.83
CA ILE A 42 11.02 39.88 -6.44
C ILE A 42 12.42 40.06 -5.81
N ILE A 43 12.85 39.15 -4.93
CA ILE A 43 14.18 39.21 -4.31
C ILE A 43 15.28 39.14 -5.37
N ILE A 44 15.16 38.27 -6.37
CA ILE A 44 16.12 38.17 -7.48
C ILE A 44 16.25 39.50 -8.23
N LEU A 45 15.13 40.19 -8.44
CA LEU A 45 15.10 41.49 -9.12
C LEU A 45 15.74 42.60 -8.28
N ILE A 46 15.46 42.62 -6.97
CA ILE A 46 16.12 43.52 -6.01
C ILE A 46 17.64 43.29 -5.99
N CYS A 47 18.07 42.02 -5.95
CA CYS A 47 19.48 41.64 -6.03
C CYS A 47 20.13 42.13 -7.34
N SER A 48 19.43 42.02 -8.48
CA SER A 48 19.92 42.53 -9.76
C SER A 48 20.12 44.05 -9.75
N ILE A 49 19.16 44.82 -9.22
CA ILE A 49 19.27 46.28 -9.11
C ILE A 49 20.45 46.66 -8.21
N PHE A 50 20.62 45.93 -7.10
CA PHE A 50 21.76 46.14 -6.20
C PHE A 50 23.10 45.83 -6.90
N LEU A 51 23.17 44.77 -7.69
CA LEU A 51 24.33 44.45 -8.53
C LEU A 51 24.62 45.56 -9.56
N PHE A 52 23.59 46.17 -10.16
CA PHE A 52 23.78 47.33 -11.04
C PHE A 52 24.39 48.53 -10.29
N LEU A 53 23.86 48.88 -9.12
CA LEU A 53 24.32 50.02 -8.32
C LEU A 53 25.77 49.86 -7.84
N THR A 54 26.16 48.64 -7.47
CA THR A 54 27.54 48.32 -7.06
C THR A 54 28.49 48.39 -8.26
N VAL A 55 28.10 47.87 -9.41
CA VAL A 55 28.86 47.97 -10.65
C VAL A 55 29.01 49.43 -11.11
N SER A 56 27.98 50.25 -10.97
CA SER A 56 28.01 51.68 -11.31
C SER A 56 28.86 52.53 -10.37
N GLY A 57 29.33 51.98 -9.24
CA GLY A 57 30.15 52.70 -8.27
C GLY A 57 29.36 53.67 -7.37
N SER A 58 28.03 53.61 -7.43
CA SER A 58 27.14 54.42 -6.58
C SER A 58 27.16 53.95 -5.12
N VAL A 59 27.56 52.70 -4.87
CA VAL A 59 27.62 52.08 -3.54
C VAL A 59 29.07 51.82 -3.16
N SER A 60 29.43 52.15 -1.91
CA SER A 60 30.78 51.93 -1.37
C SER A 60 31.10 50.44 -1.22
N ASN A 61 32.33 50.04 -1.54
CA ASN A 61 32.82 48.67 -1.40
C ASN A 61 32.65 48.09 0.01
N LYS A 62 32.70 48.94 1.06
CA LYS A 62 32.47 48.49 2.44
C LYS A 62 31.03 48.01 2.66
N ILE A 63 30.05 48.72 2.10
CA ILE A 63 28.63 48.40 2.21
C ILE A 63 28.33 47.13 1.42
N THR A 64 28.88 47.01 0.20
CA THR A 64 28.75 45.81 -0.63
C THR A 64 29.29 44.57 0.06
N ASN A 65 30.48 44.65 0.66
CA ASN A 65 31.09 43.52 1.38
C ASN A 65 30.30 43.14 2.64
N MET A 66 29.73 44.12 3.36
CA MET A 66 28.88 43.86 4.53
C MET A 66 27.59 43.12 4.12
N ILE A 67 26.91 43.59 3.08
CA ILE A 67 25.67 42.97 2.56
C ILE A 67 25.97 41.57 2.00
N GLY A 68 27.07 41.40 1.27
CA GLY A 68 27.52 40.10 0.79
C GLY A 68 27.80 39.12 1.93
N GLY A 69 28.46 39.57 3.01
CA GLY A 69 28.70 38.76 4.20
C GLY A 69 27.41 38.33 4.91
N VAL A 70 26.46 39.25 5.11
CA VAL A 70 25.16 38.92 5.70
C VAL A 70 24.38 37.94 4.82
N SER A 71 24.39 38.15 3.50
CA SER A 71 23.71 37.27 2.53
C SER A 71 24.31 35.86 2.54
N LEU A 72 25.63 35.74 2.69
CA LEU A 72 26.31 34.44 2.81
C LEU A 72 25.89 33.69 4.08
N VAL A 73 25.77 34.39 5.21
CA VAL A 73 25.30 33.81 6.47
C VAL A 73 23.84 33.34 6.36
N LEU A 74 22.97 34.16 5.77
CA LEU A 74 21.57 33.80 5.52
C LEU A 74 21.44 32.60 4.57
N ALA A 75 22.26 32.56 3.51
CA ALA A 75 22.31 31.43 2.59
C ALA A 75 22.80 30.14 3.28
N ALA A 76 23.83 30.22 4.11
CA ALA A 76 24.31 29.07 4.88
C ALA A 76 23.25 28.55 5.86
N TYR A 77 22.52 29.46 6.52
CA TYR A 77 21.40 29.10 7.39
C TYR A 77 20.26 28.43 6.62
N ALA A 78 19.82 29.03 5.51
CA ALA A 78 18.76 28.46 4.66
C ALA A 78 19.15 27.07 4.09
N PHE A 79 20.42 26.91 3.70
CA PHE A 79 20.95 25.63 3.24
C PHE A 79 20.94 24.57 4.34
N TYR A 80 21.33 24.92 5.57
CA TYR A 80 21.23 24.03 6.73
C TYR A 80 19.77 23.60 7.00
N THR A 81 18.83 24.54 6.98
CA THR A 81 17.40 24.22 7.19
C THR A 81 16.83 23.35 6.06
N ALA A 82 17.27 23.56 4.82
CA ALA A 82 16.87 22.74 3.69
C ALA A 82 17.37 21.29 3.84
N LEU A 83 18.63 21.09 4.25
CA LEU A 83 19.17 19.76 4.49
C LEU A 83 18.43 19.02 5.60
N SER A 84 18.09 19.70 6.70
CA SER A 84 17.33 19.07 7.78
C SER A 84 15.88 18.75 7.39
N SER A 85 15.24 19.64 6.63
CA SER A 85 13.84 19.46 6.20
C SER A 85 13.69 18.32 5.19
N VAL A 86 14.62 18.18 4.23
CA VAL A 86 14.58 17.04 3.30
C VAL A 86 14.70 15.72 4.05
N GLY A 87 15.54 15.67 5.09
CA GLY A 87 15.66 14.48 5.94
C GLY A 87 14.35 14.13 6.65
N SER A 88 13.65 15.11 7.23
CA SER A 88 12.36 14.87 7.92
C SER A 88 11.28 14.42 6.95
N SER A 89 11.18 15.05 5.78
CA SER A 89 10.18 14.68 4.78
C SER A 89 10.41 13.30 4.17
N ILE A 90 11.67 12.90 3.95
CA ILE A 90 12.00 11.52 3.52
C ILE A 90 11.60 10.52 4.59
N GLN A 91 11.92 10.80 5.86
CA GLN A 91 11.55 9.91 6.97
C GLN A 91 10.04 9.79 7.10
N HIS A 92 9.31 10.91 7.00
CA HIS A 92 7.86 10.94 7.02
C HIS A 92 7.24 10.10 5.90
N ASN A 93 7.73 10.25 4.67
CA ASN A 93 7.24 9.47 3.52
C ASN A 93 7.52 7.97 3.68
N ASN A 94 8.70 7.61 4.21
CA ASN A 94 9.05 6.21 4.50
C ASN A 94 8.16 5.63 5.61
N ASP A 95 7.94 6.37 6.69
CA ASP A 95 7.10 5.96 7.80
C ASP A 95 5.63 5.83 7.38
N TYR A 96 5.13 6.76 6.56
CA TYR A 96 3.80 6.69 5.95
C TYR A 96 3.65 5.44 5.07
N ALA A 97 4.61 5.19 4.16
CA ALA A 97 4.57 4.03 3.28
C ALA A 97 4.64 2.71 4.06
N LEU A 98 5.49 2.63 5.08
CA LEU A 98 5.61 1.47 5.96
C LEU A 98 4.33 1.26 6.78
N MET A 99 3.77 2.31 7.36
CA MET A 99 2.50 2.28 8.10
C MET A 99 1.35 1.81 7.22
N LYS A 100 1.16 2.43 6.05
CA LYS A 100 0.08 2.09 5.12
C LYS A 100 0.22 0.66 4.61
N GLY A 101 1.42 0.24 4.21
CA GLY A 101 1.70 -1.13 3.80
C GLY A 101 1.42 -2.17 4.90
N LEU A 102 1.84 -1.88 6.14
CA LEU A 102 1.59 -2.74 7.29
C LEU A 102 0.09 -2.77 7.66
N ALA A 103 -0.62 -1.65 7.56
CA ALA A 103 -2.06 -1.58 7.79
C ALA A 103 -2.82 -2.43 6.76
N ILE A 104 -2.51 -2.27 5.46
CA ILE A 104 -3.08 -3.11 4.39
C ILE A 104 -2.80 -4.58 4.66
N ARG A 105 -1.57 -4.94 5.06
CA ARG A 105 -1.22 -6.32 5.38
C ARG A 105 -2.06 -6.87 6.53
N ASN A 106 -2.10 -6.17 7.66
CA ASN A 106 -2.86 -6.60 8.82
C ASN A 106 -4.35 -6.73 8.50
N LEU A 107 -4.92 -5.83 7.71
CA LEU A 107 -6.31 -5.93 7.27
C LEU A 107 -6.53 -7.11 6.31
N LYS A 108 -5.57 -7.45 5.43
CA LYS A 108 -5.62 -8.69 4.62
C LYS A 108 -5.50 -9.95 5.47
N ASP A 109 -4.73 -9.91 6.55
CA ASP A 109 -4.61 -11.03 7.49
C ASP A 109 -5.94 -11.25 8.21
N VAL A 110 -6.61 -10.17 8.65
CA VAL A 110 -7.98 -10.20 9.20
C VAL A 110 -8.98 -10.70 8.15
N GLN A 111 -8.89 -10.23 6.90
CA GLN A 111 -9.74 -10.69 5.79
C GLN A 111 -9.59 -12.21 5.58
N THR A 112 -8.37 -12.73 5.62
CA THR A 112 -8.08 -14.16 5.47
C THR A 112 -8.67 -14.96 6.65
N ALA A 113 -8.51 -14.46 7.88
CA ALA A 113 -9.10 -15.08 9.05
C ALA A 113 -10.64 -15.10 9.00
N GLN A 114 -11.28 -13.99 8.59
CA GLN A 114 -12.73 -13.90 8.44
C GLN A 114 -13.27 -14.87 7.38
N LYS A 115 -12.60 -14.99 6.23
CA LYS A 115 -12.97 -15.95 5.17
C LYS A 115 -12.92 -17.40 5.65
N GLU A 116 -11.86 -17.78 6.38
CA GLU A 116 -11.77 -19.14 6.92
C GLU A 116 -12.72 -19.39 8.09
N TYR A 117 -12.99 -18.37 8.90
CA TYR A 117 -13.99 -18.43 9.97
C TYR A 117 -15.40 -18.62 9.39
N GLU A 118 -15.77 -17.85 8.38
CA GLU A 118 -17.04 -17.96 7.65
C GLU A 118 -17.21 -19.36 7.04
N LYS A 119 -16.20 -19.89 6.36
CA LYS A 119 -16.26 -21.26 5.80
C LYS A 119 -16.54 -22.35 6.83
N LYS A 120 -16.18 -22.12 8.10
CA LYS A 120 -16.31 -23.10 9.17
C LYS A 120 -17.59 -22.93 9.99
N TYR A 121 -18.03 -21.68 10.19
CA TYR A 121 -19.14 -21.34 11.09
C TYR A 121 -20.34 -20.69 10.38
N ASP A 122 -20.26 -20.50 9.06
CA ASP A 122 -21.26 -19.86 8.17
C ASP A 122 -21.63 -18.41 8.56
N VAL A 123 -20.79 -17.76 9.39
CA VAL A 123 -20.96 -16.37 9.86
C VAL A 123 -19.60 -15.69 10.00
N PHE A 124 -19.55 -14.35 9.90
CA PHE A 124 -18.34 -13.58 10.27
C PHE A 124 -18.18 -13.43 11.78
N ALA A 125 -16.94 -13.36 12.25
CA ALA A 125 -16.61 -13.10 13.64
C ALA A 125 -16.93 -11.64 14.00
N ALA A 126 -17.67 -11.46 15.10
CA ALA A 126 -18.23 -10.16 15.49
C ALA A 126 -17.29 -9.28 16.34
N ASP A 127 -16.25 -9.87 16.93
CA ASP A 127 -15.37 -9.19 17.88
C ASP A 127 -13.92 -9.65 17.75
N TRP A 128 -13.00 -8.80 18.22
CA TRP A 128 -11.56 -9.05 18.18
C TRP A 128 -11.13 -10.30 18.95
N ASN A 129 -11.77 -10.65 20.07
CA ASN A 129 -11.38 -11.84 20.83
C ASN A 129 -11.72 -13.11 20.06
N THR A 130 -12.87 -13.14 19.39
CA THR A 130 -13.24 -14.27 18.52
C THR A 130 -12.27 -14.42 17.34
N ILE A 131 -11.91 -13.33 16.68
CA ILE A 131 -10.93 -13.33 15.57
C ILE A 131 -9.57 -13.84 16.06
N ILE A 132 -9.05 -13.28 17.16
CA ILE A 132 -7.73 -13.66 17.71
C ILE A 132 -7.74 -15.11 18.17
N ASN A 133 -8.79 -15.54 18.88
CA ASN A 133 -8.90 -16.92 19.35
C ASN A 133 -8.98 -17.91 18.18
N PHE A 134 -9.68 -17.56 17.10
CA PHE A 134 -9.70 -18.37 15.88
C PHE A 134 -8.30 -18.49 15.26
N ILE A 135 -7.58 -17.37 15.16
CA ILE A 135 -6.21 -17.35 14.64
C ILE A 135 -5.30 -18.24 15.47
N GLU A 136 -5.23 -18.01 16.78
CA GLU A 136 -4.25 -18.65 17.66
C GLU A 136 -4.54 -20.12 17.92
N ASN A 137 -5.80 -20.49 18.11
CA ASN A 137 -6.16 -21.79 18.71
C ASN A 137 -6.92 -22.72 17.76
N ASP A 138 -7.52 -22.20 16.68
CA ASP A 138 -8.37 -23.01 15.83
C ASP A 138 -7.61 -23.74 14.71
N SER A 139 -8.27 -24.75 14.15
CA SER A 139 -7.80 -25.55 13.04
C SER A 139 -8.75 -25.44 11.85
N ILE A 140 -8.16 -25.42 10.66
CA ILE A 140 -8.86 -25.42 9.38
C ILE A 140 -8.69 -26.77 8.69
N ALA A 141 -9.65 -27.07 7.82
CA ALA A 141 -9.61 -28.26 6.99
C ALA A 141 -8.65 -28.02 5.80
N ASP A 142 -7.51 -28.71 5.79
CA ASP A 142 -6.57 -28.67 4.67
C ASP A 142 -6.56 -29.98 3.89
N ILE A 143 -6.43 -29.87 2.58
CA ILE A 143 -6.46 -31.00 1.67
C ILE A 143 -5.02 -31.47 1.47
N VAL A 144 -4.65 -32.53 2.19
CA VAL A 144 -3.31 -33.12 2.08
C VAL A 144 -3.31 -34.25 1.07
N ARG A 145 -2.35 -34.17 0.16
CA ARG A 145 -2.13 -35.15 -0.90
C ARG A 145 -0.86 -35.95 -0.61
N LYS A 146 -0.98 -37.27 -0.71
CA LYS A 146 0.14 -38.22 -0.69
C LYS A 146 0.22 -38.95 -2.02
N GLY A 147 1.42 -38.99 -2.59
CA GLY A 147 1.65 -39.52 -3.95
C GLY A 147 1.66 -38.42 -5.00
N SER A 148 2.05 -38.80 -6.22
CA SER A 148 2.16 -37.89 -7.37
C SER A 148 1.00 -38.10 -8.33
N VAL A 149 0.43 -37.00 -8.83
CA VAL A 149 -0.47 -37.08 -9.98
C VAL A 149 0.34 -37.30 -11.26
N PRO A 150 -0.02 -38.29 -12.10
CA PRO A 150 0.64 -38.55 -13.37
C PRO A 150 0.68 -37.34 -14.29
N ASN A 151 1.84 -37.09 -14.89
CA ASN A 151 2.03 -36.03 -15.87
C ASN A 151 1.54 -36.44 -17.27
N ARG A 152 0.33 -37.02 -17.35
CA ARG A 152 -0.33 -37.45 -18.60
C ARG A 152 -1.78 -36.97 -18.63
N LYS A 153 -2.38 -37.03 -19.81
CA LYS A 153 -3.82 -36.85 -19.97
C LYS A 153 -4.57 -38.09 -19.48
N ILE A 154 -5.81 -37.89 -19.05
CA ILE A 154 -6.71 -39.02 -18.77
C ILE A 154 -7.10 -39.72 -20.09
N THR A 155 -7.47 -40.99 -20.01
CA THR A 155 -7.99 -41.76 -21.16
C THR A 155 -9.50 -41.57 -21.31
N GLU A 156 -10.07 -41.94 -22.46
CA GLU A 156 -11.53 -41.89 -22.66
C GLU A 156 -12.29 -42.77 -21.66
N LYS A 157 -11.72 -43.93 -21.29
CA LYS A 157 -12.31 -44.82 -20.28
C LYS A 157 -12.29 -44.18 -18.88
N GLU A 158 -11.19 -43.54 -18.52
CA GLU A 158 -11.06 -42.80 -17.26
C GLU A 158 -12.02 -41.61 -17.23
N ARG A 159 -12.13 -40.85 -18.34
CA ARG A 159 -13.11 -39.75 -18.48
C ARG A 159 -14.53 -40.23 -18.25
N ASP A 160 -14.91 -41.34 -18.88
CA ASP A 160 -16.28 -41.86 -18.78
C ASP A 160 -16.63 -42.27 -17.35
N TYR A 161 -15.66 -42.76 -16.55
CA TYR A 161 -15.83 -43.00 -15.12
C TYR A 161 -15.99 -41.70 -14.29
N LEU A 162 -15.44 -40.58 -14.76
CA LEU A 162 -15.51 -39.30 -14.06
C LEU A 162 -16.80 -38.49 -14.33
N ILE A 163 -17.59 -38.89 -15.32
CA ILE A 163 -18.86 -38.22 -15.68
C ILE A 163 -19.87 -38.20 -14.51
N PRO A 164 -20.12 -39.31 -13.77
CA PRO A 164 -21.06 -39.31 -12.66
C PRO A 164 -20.67 -38.37 -11.51
N PHE A 165 -19.38 -38.04 -11.37
CA PHE A 165 -18.87 -37.11 -10.36
C PHE A 165 -18.92 -35.64 -10.82
N GLY A 166 -19.49 -35.38 -12.00
CA GLY A 166 -19.66 -34.03 -12.54
C GLY A 166 -18.40 -33.38 -13.09
N LEU A 167 -17.29 -34.12 -13.24
CA LEU A 167 -16.02 -33.56 -13.71
C LEU A 167 -15.93 -33.41 -15.23
N TYR A 168 -16.67 -34.25 -15.96
CA TYR A 168 -16.68 -34.27 -17.42
C TYR A 168 -18.10 -34.44 -17.96
N LYS A 169 -18.33 -33.91 -19.17
CA LYS A 169 -19.49 -34.22 -19.99
C LYS A 169 -19.16 -35.34 -20.99
N LYS A 170 -20.16 -36.11 -21.39
CA LYS A 170 -20.00 -37.17 -22.41
C LYS A 170 -19.52 -36.54 -23.72
N GLY A 171 -18.39 -37.04 -24.24
CA GLY A 171 -17.77 -36.53 -25.47
C GLY A 171 -16.94 -35.24 -25.30
N GLN A 172 -16.72 -34.77 -24.07
CA GLN A 172 -15.81 -33.65 -23.81
C GLN A 172 -14.37 -34.03 -24.19
N ALA A 173 -13.67 -33.08 -24.82
CA ALA A 173 -12.27 -33.21 -25.20
C ALA A 173 -11.36 -33.25 -23.96
N ILE A 174 -10.28 -34.04 -24.03
CA ILE A 174 -9.30 -34.21 -22.95
C ILE A 174 -8.05 -33.40 -23.32
N ASP A 175 -8.13 -32.09 -23.12
CA ASP A 175 -7.06 -31.19 -23.54
C ASP A 175 -6.00 -30.99 -22.46
N ASN A 176 -6.39 -31.13 -21.20
CA ASN A 176 -5.57 -30.87 -20.03
C ASN A 176 -4.96 -32.15 -19.43
N LYS A 177 -3.89 -31.96 -18.66
CA LYS A 177 -3.29 -33.01 -17.84
C LYS A 177 -4.20 -33.33 -16.66
N MET A 178 -4.04 -34.54 -16.12
CA MET A 178 -4.83 -35.01 -14.99
C MET A 178 -4.72 -34.05 -13.79
N THR A 179 -5.86 -33.72 -13.19
CA THR A 179 -5.93 -32.88 -11.98
C THR A 179 -5.93 -33.72 -10.70
N ASP A 180 -5.62 -33.09 -9.56
CA ASP A 180 -5.60 -33.76 -8.24
C ASP A 180 -6.96 -34.38 -7.86
N LEU A 181 -8.05 -33.74 -8.28
CA LEU A 181 -9.40 -34.22 -8.00
C LEU A 181 -9.75 -35.44 -8.88
N GLU A 182 -9.37 -35.41 -10.16
CA GLU A 182 -9.54 -36.55 -11.07
C GLU A 182 -8.72 -37.75 -10.59
N ALA A 183 -7.46 -37.52 -10.21
CA ALA A 183 -6.58 -38.54 -9.66
C ALA A 183 -7.16 -39.19 -8.40
N TYR A 184 -7.85 -38.42 -7.55
CA TYR A 184 -8.53 -38.95 -6.36
C TYR A 184 -9.67 -39.89 -6.72
N TYR A 185 -10.58 -39.50 -7.60
CA TYR A 185 -11.70 -40.36 -7.97
C TYR A 185 -11.22 -41.61 -8.73
N LEU A 186 -10.22 -41.46 -9.60
CA LEU A 186 -9.61 -42.58 -10.32
C LEU A 186 -8.86 -43.53 -9.37
N SER A 187 -8.20 -43.04 -8.32
CA SER A 187 -7.50 -43.92 -7.37
C SER A 187 -8.44 -44.82 -6.58
N LYS A 188 -9.72 -44.43 -6.47
CA LYS A 188 -10.81 -45.21 -5.85
C LYS A 188 -11.59 -46.08 -6.84
N SER A 189 -11.32 -45.96 -8.14
CA SER A 189 -12.06 -46.65 -9.19
C SER A 189 -11.57 -48.09 -9.39
N ASP A 190 -12.42 -48.93 -9.97
CA ASP A 190 -12.03 -50.29 -10.38
C ASP A 190 -11.00 -50.28 -11.54
N ILE A 191 -10.92 -49.16 -12.26
CA ILE A 191 -9.94 -48.92 -13.34
C ILE A 191 -8.72 -48.14 -12.87
N CYS A 192 -8.42 -48.18 -11.56
CA CYS A 192 -7.32 -47.44 -10.95
C CYS A 192 -5.99 -47.68 -11.68
N PRO A 193 -5.39 -46.63 -12.27
CA PRO A 193 -4.09 -46.73 -12.91
C PRO A 193 -3.01 -47.15 -11.91
N PRO A 194 -2.01 -47.96 -12.31
CA PRO A 194 -0.95 -48.39 -11.40
C PRO A 194 -0.21 -47.26 -10.70
N GLU A 195 -0.07 -46.12 -11.38
CA GLU A 195 0.57 -44.90 -10.90
C GLU A 195 -0.20 -44.24 -9.73
N LEU A 196 -1.52 -44.46 -9.65
CA LEU A 196 -2.41 -43.87 -8.65
C LEU A 196 -2.70 -44.79 -7.46
N MET A 197 -2.19 -46.02 -7.44
CA MET A 197 -2.44 -46.95 -6.32
C MET A 197 -1.98 -46.42 -4.97
N THR A 198 -0.91 -45.62 -4.94
CA THR A 198 -0.40 -44.99 -3.71
C THR A 198 -0.97 -43.59 -3.47
N PHE A 199 -1.77 -43.08 -4.41
CA PHE A 199 -2.36 -41.76 -4.35
C PHE A 199 -3.47 -41.69 -3.31
N LYS A 200 -3.29 -40.84 -2.30
CA LYS A 200 -4.29 -40.54 -1.29
C LYS A 200 -4.48 -39.04 -1.21
N ARG A 201 -5.74 -38.62 -1.10
CA ARG A 201 -6.11 -37.24 -0.86
C ARG A 201 -7.12 -37.28 0.27
N ASP A 202 -6.69 -36.82 1.43
CA ASP A 202 -7.51 -36.79 2.63
C ASP A 202 -7.55 -35.36 3.16
N THR A 203 -8.65 -35.01 3.82
CA THR A 203 -8.78 -33.74 4.53
C THR A 203 -8.30 -33.95 5.95
N VAL A 204 -7.33 -33.15 6.39
CA VAL A 204 -6.79 -33.20 7.74
C VAL A 204 -6.98 -31.83 8.40
N MET A 205 -7.22 -31.85 9.70
CA MET A 205 -7.29 -30.62 10.48
C MET A 205 -5.88 -30.15 10.78
N VAL A 206 -5.55 -28.93 10.36
CA VAL A 206 -4.25 -28.29 10.58
C VAL A 206 -4.44 -26.98 11.32
N SER A 207 -3.46 -26.59 12.13
CA SER A 207 -3.51 -25.30 12.83
C SER A 207 -3.53 -24.15 11.83
N PHE A 208 -4.47 -23.23 11.99
CA PHE A 208 -4.67 -22.11 11.07
C PHE A 208 -3.49 -21.13 11.13
N ILE A 209 -3.05 -20.73 12.33
CA ILE A 209 -1.87 -19.88 12.50
C ILE A 209 -0.61 -20.51 11.90
N GLU A 210 -0.42 -21.81 12.10
CA GLU A 210 0.76 -22.48 11.57
C GLU A 210 0.79 -22.48 10.04
N THR A 211 -0.31 -22.88 9.42
CA THR A 211 -0.36 -23.02 7.96
C THR A 211 -0.41 -21.70 7.23
N THR A 212 -1.04 -20.69 7.81
CA THR A 212 -1.28 -19.40 7.15
C THR A 212 -0.17 -18.38 7.44
N PHE A 213 0.27 -18.29 8.70
CA PHE A 213 1.09 -17.16 9.16
C PHE A 213 2.51 -17.54 9.62
N THR A 214 2.73 -18.72 10.22
CA THR A 214 4.06 -19.04 10.81
C THR A 214 4.90 -20.05 10.03
N LYS A 215 4.30 -20.93 9.22
CA LYS A 215 5.03 -21.87 8.34
C LYS A 215 4.89 -21.56 6.85
N ASN A 216 4.07 -20.57 6.49
CA ASN A 216 3.92 -20.13 5.11
C ASN A 216 5.14 -19.29 4.69
N ARG A 217 6.02 -19.88 3.86
CA ARG A 217 7.23 -19.20 3.40
C ARG A 217 6.95 -17.93 2.59
N GLY A 218 5.92 -17.94 1.74
CA GLY A 218 5.58 -16.77 0.92
C GLY A 218 5.19 -15.59 1.81
N TYR A 219 4.37 -15.87 2.82
CA TYR A 219 3.96 -14.87 3.80
C TYR A 219 5.15 -14.32 4.62
N LEU A 220 6.01 -15.20 5.14
CA LEU A 220 7.19 -14.78 5.91
C LEU A 220 8.16 -13.95 5.07
N THR A 221 8.44 -14.37 3.84
CA THR A 221 9.32 -13.64 2.92
C THR A 221 8.75 -12.26 2.59
N GLU A 222 7.45 -12.15 2.37
CA GLU A 222 6.80 -10.87 2.11
C GLU A 222 6.90 -9.90 3.30
N ARG A 223 6.72 -10.39 4.53
CA ARG A 223 6.91 -9.57 5.75
C ARG A 223 8.35 -9.13 5.94
N GLU A 224 9.31 -10.00 5.67
CA GLU A 224 10.74 -9.69 5.75
C GLU A 224 11.15 -8.63 4.73
N GLN A 225 10.74 -8.80 3.46
CA GLN A 225 11.06 -7.88 2.37
C GLN A 225 10.52 -6.46 2.61
N ASN A 226 9.35 -6.35 3.25
CA ASN A 226 8.72 -5.07 3.55
C ASN A 226 8.98 -4.56 4.98
N ASN A 227 9.84 -5.23 5.74
CA ASN A 227 10.20 -4.88 7.12
C ASN A 227 8.99 -4.74 8.07
N TYR A 228 7.99 -5.62 7.93
CA TYR A 228 6.77 -5.64 8.74
C TYR A 228 6.93 -6.34 10.10
N GLY A 229 8.09 -6.92 10.37
CA GLY A 229 8.34 -7.69 11.60
C GLY A 229 7.58 -9.01 11.67
N GLU A 230 7.68 -9.68 12.82
CA GLU A 230 7.01 -10.95 13.08
C GLU A 230 5.49 -10.79 13.18
N PHE A 231 4.76 -11.85 12.82
CA PHE A 231 3.31 -11.87 12.94
C PHE A 231 2.88 -12.06 14.40
N ASP A 232 1.93 -11.25 14.84
CA ASP A 232 1.30 -11.33 16.16
C ASP A 232 -0.21 -11.08 15.99
N ALA A 233 -1.01 -12.10 16.28
CA ALA A 233 -2.47 -12.03 16.15
C ALA A 233 -3.08 -10.93 17.04
N LYS A 234 -2.52 -10.70 18.23
CA LYS A 234 -3.05 -9.71 19.18
C LYS A 234 -2.83 -8.29 18.70
N LYS A 235 -1.79 -8.05 17.92
CA LYS A 235 -1.48 -6.74 17.33
C LYS A 235 -2.41 -6.36 16.17
N LEU A 236 -3.10 -7.33 15.55
CA LEU A 236 -4.05 -7.05 14.48
C LEU A 236 -5.18 -6.12 14.94
N ARG A 237 -5.51 -6.15 16.23
CA ARG A 237 -6.50 -5.29 16.86
C ARG A 237 -6.18 -3.80 16.76
N TYR A 238 -4.89 -3.45 16.73
CA TYR A 238 -4.44 -2.08 16.82
C TYR A 238 -4.05 -1.51 15.46
N ILE A 239 -4.26 -0.22 15.29
CA ILE A 239 -3.78 0.51 14.12
C ILE A 239 -2.25 0.61 14.23
N PRO A 240 -1.49 0.22 13.19
CA PRO A 240 -0.04 0.35 13.19
C PRO A 240 0.42 1.77 13.54
N PHE A 241 1.63 1.88 14.12
CA PHE A 241 2.23 3.16 14.52
C PHE A 241 1.49 3.92 15.65
N THR A 242 0.52 3.29 16.32
CA THR A 242 -0.15 3.87 17.50
C THR A 242 0.37 3.35 18.84
N ASN A 243 1.37 2.45 18.84
CA ASN A 243 1.89 1.76 20.03
C ASN A 243 0.78 1.09 20.86
N ASP A 244 -0.11 0.36 20.18
CA ASP A 244 -1.22 -0.38 20.78
C ASP A 244 -2.23 0.50 21.56
N LYS A 245 -2.35 1.78 21.18
CA LYS A 245 -3.26 2.74 21.84
C LYS A 245 -4.59 2.93 21.12
N VAL A 246 -4.62 2.71 19.82
CA VAL A 246 -5.81 2.91 18.99
C VAL A 246 -6.19 1.59 18.35
N GLU A 247 -7.40 1.13 18.64
CA GLU A 247 -7.97 -0.07 18.03
C GLU A 247 -8.74 0.29 16.76
N TRP A 248 -8.81 -0.65 15.83
CA TRP A 248 -9.77 -0.57 14.73
C TRP A 248 -11.20 -0.75 15.26
N ASN A 249 -12.14 0.03 14.73
CA ASN A 249 -13.55 -0.11 15.06
C ASN A 249 -14.17 -1.28 14.28
N ILE A 250 -14.76 -2.26 14.98
CA ILE A 250 -15.52 -3.35 14.37
C ILE A 250 -17.00 -3.03 14.53
N ASP A 251 -17.70 -2.93 13.39
CA ASP A 251 -19.14 -2.92 13.32
C ASP A 251 -19.65 -4.18 12.63
N THR A 252 -20.61 -4.84 13.27
CA THR A 252 -21.30 -6.00 12.69
C THR A 252 -22.81 -5.83 12.74
N VAL A 253 -23.49 -6.18 11.65
CA VAL A 253 -24.96 -6.14 11.58
C VAL A 253 -25.48 -7.40 10.91
N MET A 254 -26.36 -8.11 11.60
CA MET A 254 -27.12 -9.21 11.01
C MET A 254 -28.27 -8.64 10.18
N LYS A 255 -28.32 -8.97 8.87
CA LYS A 255 -29.47 -8.64 8.03
C LYS A 255 -30.05 -9.90 7.38
N PRO A 256 -31.39 -10.00 7.23
CA PRO A 256 -32.00 -11.06 6.45
C PRO A 256 -31.65 -10.89 4.96
N SER A 257 -31.14 -11.95 4.34
CA SER A 257 -30.89 -12.04 2.90
C SER A 257 -31.63 -13.28 2.37
N GLY A 258 -32.83 -13.06 1.81
CA GLY A 258 -33.69 -14.17 1.40
C GLY A 258 -34.23 -14.96 2.60
N THR A 259 -33.93 -16.27 2.65
CA THR A 259 -34.31 -17.16 3.76
C THR A 259 -33.29 -17.20 4.91
N ASP A 260 -32.07 -16.70 4.67
CA ASP A 260 -30.97 -16.80 5.62
C ASP A 260 -30.66 -15.43 6.24
N THR A 261 -30.02 -15.43 7.41
CA THR A 261 -29.52 -14.20 8.04
C THR A 261 -28.03 -14.13 7.83
N VAL A 262 -27.58 -13.04 7.21
CA VAL A 262 -26.18 -12.86 6.83
C VAL A 262 -25.56 -11.79 7.74
N CYS A 263 -24.36 -12.06 8.24
CA CYS A 263 -23.60 -11.11 9.05
C CYS A 263 -22.85 -10.15 8.13
N PHE A 264 -23.15 -8.86 8.18
CA PHE A 264 -22.35 -7.82 7.55
C PHE A 264 -21.24 -7.42 8.52
N PHE A 265 -20.03 -7.28 8.02
CA PHE A 265 -18.83 -6.96 8.79
C PHE A 265 -18.17 -5.73 8.18
N ARG A 266 -17.87 -4.74 9.02
CA ARG A 266 -17.03 -3.60 8.66
C ARG A 266 -16.02 -3.34 9.74
N LEU A 267 -14.77 -3.24 9.33
CA LEU A 267 -13.65 -2.83 10.17
C LEU A 267 -13.14 -1.49 9.63
N GLU A 268 -13.01 -0.47 10.48
CA GLU A 268 -12.54 0.84 10.03
C GLU A 268 -11.65 1.56 11.06
N GLY A 269 -10.79 2.45 10.56
CA GLY A 269 -9.87 3.23 11.39
C GLY A 269 -9.18 4.33 10.61
N ILE A 270 -8.72 5.36 11.34
CA ILE A 270 -7.96 6.48 10.78
C ILE A 270 -6.47 6.20 10.95
N LEU A 271 -5.71 6.31 9.87
CA LEU A 271 -4.26 6.17 9.94
C LEU A 271 -3.63 7.34 10.71
N PRO A 272 -2.70 7.09 11.64
CA PRO A 272 -2.14 8.15 12.49
C PRO A 272 -1.17 9.09 11.77
N ILE A 273 -0.51 8.62 10.70
CA ILE A 273 0.43 9.43 9.92
C ILE A 273 -0.29 9.93 8.66
N PRO A 274 -0.40 11.24 8.43
CA PRO A 274 -1.00 11.79 7.22
C PRO A 274 -0.12 11.53 5.99
N VAL A 275 -0.70 11.66 4.80
CA VAL A 275 0.00 11.57 3.51
C VAL A 275 1.08 12.67 3.39
N ASN A 276 0.76 13.87 3.85
CA ASN A 276 1.61 15.05 3.75
C ASN A 276 2.09 15.48 5.13
N GLU A 277 3.38 15.78 5.25
CA GLU A 277 3.99 16.25 6.50
C GLU A 277 3.29 17.52 6.99
N GLY A 278 2.81 17.50 8.24
CA GLY A 278 2.11 18.64 8.86
C GLY A 278 0.61 18.74 8.55
N ALA A 279 0.05 17.87 7.71
CA ALA A 279 -1.40 17.76 7.52
C ALA A 279 -2.08 17.07 8.72
N LYS A 280 -3.40 17.17 8.80
CA LYS A 280 -4.19 16.38 9.75
C LYS A 280 -4.34 14.95 9.24
N ALA A 281 -4.26 13.99 10.16
CA ALA A 281 -4.49 12.59 9.83
C ALA A 281 -5.99 12.36 9.61
N ASP A 282 -6.38 12.16 8.35
CA ASP A 282 -7.78 12.07 7.93
C ASP A 282 -8.08 10.89 6.99
N GLU A 283 -7.03 10.15 6.58
CA GLU A 283 -7.11 8.96 5.75
C GLU A 283 -7.73 7.81 6.53
N ILE A 284 -8.88 7.32 6.03
CA ILE A 284 -9.62 6.20 6.61
C ILE A 284 -9.29 4.95 5.81
N MET A 285 -8.95 3.89 6.53
CA MET A 285 -8.87 2.55 5.97
C MET A 285 -10.04 1.72 6.48
N ALA A 286 -10.63 0.94 5.59
CA ALA A 286 -11.74 0.06 5.92
C ALA A 286 -11.62 -1.31 5.24
N LEU A 287 -12.20 -2.32 5.86
CA LEU A 287 -12.35 -3.67 5.36
C LEU A 287 -13.81 -4.11 5.51
N GLY A 288 -14.41 -4.57 4.40
CA GLY A 288 -15.79 -5.01 4.34
C GLY A 288 -16.80 -3.88 4.22
N SER A 289 -18.08 -4.26 4.11
CA SER A 289 -19.19 -3.33 3.88
C SER A 289 -20.38 -3.64 4.78
N MET A 290 -21.08 -2.58 5.18
CA MET A 290 -22.37 -2.68 5.89
C MET A 290 -23.56 -2.79 4.94
N LEU A 291 -23.33 -2.55 3.64
CA LEU A 291 -24.36 -2.53 2.60
C LEU A 291 -24.33 -3.79 1.75
N GLU A 292 -23.13 -4.28 1.46
CA GLU A 292 -22.88 -5.45 0.62
C GLU A 292 -22.19 -6.54 1.40
N PHE A 293 -22.53 -7.80 1.11
CA PHE A 293 -21.87 -8.94 1.71
C PHE A 293 -20.54 -9.19 1.01
N ASN A 294 -19.56 -8.35 1.31
CA ASN A 294 -18.21 -8.45 0.80
C ASN A 294 -17.20 -8.14 1.91
N LEU A 295 -15.96 -8.60 1.71
CA LEU A 295 -14.83 -8.29 2.56
C LEU A 295 -13.81 -7.43 1.79
N SER A 296 -14.27 -6.58 0.87
CA SER A 296 -13.37 -5.76 0.04
C SER A 296 -12.65 -4.73 0.89
N GLY A 297 -11.37 -4.50 0.60
CA GLY A 297 -10.56 -3.49 1.28
C GLY A 297 -10.69 -2.13 0.60
N SER A 298 -10.64 -1.04 1.36
CA SER A 298 -10.62 0.32 0.81
C SER A 298 -9.41 0.61 -0.08
N TRP A 299 -8.38 -0.24 -0.05
CA TRP A 299 -7.17 -0.16 -0.87
C TRP A 299 -7.24 -0.99 -2.17
N GLU A 300 -8.34 -1.69 -2.42
CA GLU A 300 -8.48 -2.58 -3.60
C GLU A 300 -9.10 -1.85 -4.80
N ASP A 301 -9.93 -0.83 -4.57
CA ASP A 301 -10.66 -0.10 -5.61
C ASP A 301 -10.59 1.43 -5.37
N GLU A 302 -10.15 2.19 -6.36
CA GLU A 302 -10.07 3.66 -6.31
C GLU A 302 -11.45 4.32 -6.12
N GLU A 303 -12.53 3.70 -6.64
CA GLU A 303 -13.92 4.18 -6.44
C GLU A 303 -14.37 4.06 -4.98
N THR A 304 -13.99 2.98 -4.28
CA THR A 304 -14.33 2.74 -2.88
C THR A 304 -13.59 3.70 -1.96
N GLU A 305 -12.35 4.07 -2.29
CA GLU A 305 -11.58 5.10 -1.58
C GLU A 305 -12.26 6.47 -1.67
N GLN A 306 -12.81 6.83 -2.83
CA GLN A 306 -13.55 8.09 -3.04
C GLN A 306 -14.89 8.13 -2.30
N GLU A 307 -15.68 7.06 -2.31
CA GLU A 307 -16.97 7.02 -1.60
C GLU A 307 -16.81 7.16 -0.07
N ILE A 308 -15.74 6.62 0.50
CA ILE A 308 -15.42 6.75 1.93
C ILE A 308 -15.05 8.19 2.29
N GLN A 309 -14.30 8.88 1.41
CA GLN A 309 -13.92 10.28 1.63
C GLN A 309 -15.10 11.26 1.48
N ILE A 310 -16.07 10.96 0.60
CA ILE A 310 -17.22 11.82 0.31
C ILE A 310 -18.31 11.75 1.40
N LYS A 311 -18.42 10.65 2.17
CA LYS A 311 -19.42 10.50 3.25
C LYS A 311 -19.10 11.30 4.54
N LYS A 312 -18.14 12.23 4.50
CA LYS A 312 -17.83 13.19 5.57
C LYS A 312 -18.66 14.47 5.46
#